data_AF-A0A644WW40-F1
#
_entry.id   AF-A0A644WW40-F1
#
_cell.length_a   1.000
_cell.length_b   1.000
_cell.length_c   1.000
_cell.angle_alpha   90.00
_cell.angle_beta   90.00
_cell.angle_gamma   90.00
#
_symmetry.space_group_name_H-M   'P 1'
#
loop_
_entity.id
_entity.type
_entity.pdbx_description
1 polymer ?
#
loop_
_entity_poly.entity_id
_entity_poly.type
_entity_poly.pdbx_seq_one_letter_code
_entity_poly.pdbx_strand_id
1 'polypeptide(L)'
;MIQFTSSLKKEVDMKVEQIECSEISIVTKSLEASRVLTDAFKHLKAFILAYDFHNEEEEILFFKEIKPRLCFRLIYYQIITNIVC
;
A
#
# COMPACT_ATOMS: atom_id res chain seq x y z
N MET A 1 5.82 -7.46 13.69
CA MET A 1 5.14 -6.62 12.67
C MET A 1 6.09 -5.95 11.65
N ILE A 2 7.22 -5.36 12.08
CA ILE A 2 8.12 -4.56 11.22
C ILE A 2 8.64 -5.29 9.96
N GLN A 3 9.07 -6.55 10.10
CA GLN A 3 9.60 -7.31 8.96
C GLN A 3 8.54 -7.52 7.89
N PHE A 4 7.32 -7.89 8.28
CA PHE A 4 6.20 -8.07 7.35
C PHE A 4 5.86 -6.77 6.63
N THR A 5 5.71 -5.66 7.36
CA THR A 5 5.35 -4.36 6.78
C THR A 5 6.45 -3.81 5.87
N SER A 6 7.73 -4.05 6.19
CA SER A 6 8.87 -3.69 5.34
C SER A 6 8.90 -4.51 4.04
N SER A 7 8.70 -5.83 4.13
CA SER A 7 8.64 -6.69 2.94
C SER A 7 7.46 -6.34 2.05
N LEU A 8 6.28 -6.15 2.63
CA LEU A 8 5.08 -5.74 1.90
C LEU A 8 5.29 -4.39 1.20
N LYS A 9 5.94 -3.42 1.88
CA LYS A 9 6.29 -2.14 1.27
C LYS A 9 7.17 -2.32 0.04
N LYS A 10 8.26 -3.08 0.17
CA LYS A 10 9.20 -3.32 -0.93
C LYS A 10 8.53 -3.99 -2.13
N GLU A 11 7.68 -4.98 -1.87
CA GLU A 11 6.94 -5.67 -2.93
C GLU A 11 5.99 -4.73 -3.67
N VAL A 12 5.23 -3.92 -2.93
CA VAL A 12 4.30 -2.93 -3.49
C VAL A 12 5.06 -1.87 -4.29
N ASP A 13 6.13 -1.31 -3.73
CA ASP A 13 6.91 -0.28 -4.38
C ASP A 13 7.50 -0.79 -5.71
N MET A 14 8.06 -2.00 -5.71
CA MET A 14 8.57 -2.65 -6.92
C MET A 14 7.48 -2.88 -7.98
N LYS A 15 6.30 -3.38 -7.59
CA LYS A 15 5.19 -3.61 -8.52
C LYS A 15 4.65 -2.30 -9.11
N VAL A 16 4.54 -1.26 -8.28
CA VAL A 16 4.11 0.07 -8.74
C VAL A 16 5.12 0.66 -9.71
N GLU A 17 6.42 0.59 -9.42
CA GLU A 17 7.48 1.05 -10.32
C GLU A 17 7.44 0.31 -11.67
N GLN A 18 7.21 -0.99 -11.67
CA GLN A 18 7.05 -1.78 -12.91
C GLN A 18 5.87 -1.29 -13.75
N ILE A 19 4.73 -0.96 -13.12
CA ILE A 19 3.56 -0.40 -13.80
C ILE A 19 3.88 0.99 -14.37
N GLU A 20 4.57 1.84 -13.59
CA GLU A 20 4.96 3.18 -14.02
C GLU A 20 5.93 3.17 -15.22
N CYS A 21 6.84 2.19 -15.27
CA CYS A 21 7.78 2.00 -16.38
C CYS A 21 7.18 1.30 -17.61
N SER A 22 5.94 0.81 -17.56
CA SER A 22 5.31 0.15 -18.70
C SER A 22 4.86 1.15 -19.79
N GLU A 23 4.72 0.71 -21.03
CA GLU A 23 4.29 1.54 -22.18
C GLU A 23 2.74 1.64 -22.30
N ILE A 24 2.00 1.42 -21.21
CA ILE A 24 0.52 1.51 -21.21
C ILE A 24 0.04 2.93 -20.89
N SER A 25 -1.24 3.21 -21.17
CA SER A 25 -1.82 4.53 -20.91
C SER A 25 -1.79 4.90 -19.42
N ILE A 26 -1.71 6.19 -19.11
CA ILE A 26 -1.75 6.69 -17.72
C ILE A 26 -2.99 6.22 -16.95
N VAL A 27 -4.12 6.05 -17.63
CA VAL A 27 -5.37 5.53 -17.06
C VAL A 27 -5.20 4.07 -16.66
N THR A 28 -4.63 3.25 -17.55
CA THR A 28 -4.36 1.83 -17.28
C THR A 28 -3.34 1.68 -16.14
N LYS A 29 -2.26 2.48 -16.13
CA LYS A 29 -1.28 2.51 -15.02
C LYS A 29 -1.95 2.81 -13.69
N SER A 30 -2.81 3.82 -13.65
CA SER A 30 -3.51 4.22 -12.43
C SER A 30 -4.43 3.11 -11.92
N LEU A 31 -5.16 2.44 -12.80
CA LEU A 31 -6.03 1.33 -12.46
C LEU A 31 -5.25 0.13 -11.91
N GLU A 32 -4.15 -0.26 -12.57
CA GLU A 32 -3.32 -1.38 -12.14
C GLU A 32 -2.61 -1.09 -10.81
N ALA A 33 -2.05 0.10 -10.65
CA ALA A 33 -1.41 0.52 -9.40
C ALA A 33 -2.43 0.55 -8.25
N SER A 34 -3.63 1.08 -8.49
CA SER A 34 -4.73 1.08 -7.52
C SER A 34 -5.11 -0.34 -7.08
N ARG A 35 -5.14 -1.30 -8.02
CA ARG A 35 -5.41 -2.71 -7.72
C ARG A 35 -4.31 -3.34 -6.86
N VAL A 36 -3.03 -3.18 -7.25
CA VAL A 36 -1.88 -3.67 -6.47
C VAL A 36 -1.91 -3.14 -5.05
N LEU A 37 -2.14 -1.83 -4.89
CA LEU A 37 -2.21 -1.20 -3.59
C LEU A 37 -3.40 -1.72 -2.77
N THR A 38 -4.58 -1.81 -3.38
CA THR A 38 -5.79 -2.32 -2.70
C THR A 38 -5.60 -3.74 -2.18
N ASP A 39 -4.99 -4.63 -2.97
CA ASP A 39 -4.73 -6.01 -2.55
C ASP A 39 -3.67 -6.09 -1.44
N ALA A 40 -2.61 -5.28 -1.53
CA ALA A 40 -1.65 -5.14 -0.43
C ALA A 40 -2.30 -4.63 0.87
N PHE A 41 -3.27 -3.72 0.77
CA PHE A 41 -4.04 -3.26 1.94
C PHE A 41 -4.88 -4.34 2.58
N LYS A 42 -5.50 -5.22 1.78
CA LYS A 42 -6.22 -6.37 2.31
C LYS A 42 -5.28 -7.30 3.08
N HIS A 43 -4.09 -7.57 2.53
CA HIS A 43 -3.08 -8.39 3.21
C HIS A 43 -2.58 -7.74 4.50
N LEU A 44 -2.30 -6.44 4.49
CA LEU A 44 -1.92 -5.69 5.69
C LEU A 44 -2.99 -5.77 6.76
N LYS A 45 -4.26 -5.55 6.38
CA LYS A 45 -5.40 -5.62 7.30
C LYS A 45 -5.54 -7.01 7.92
N ALA A 46 -5.46 -8.06 7.11
CA ALA A 46 -5.55 -9.45 7.58
C ALA A 46 -4.41 -9.78 8.56
N PHE A 47 -3.18 -9.36 8.25
CA PHE A 47 -2.03 -9.56 9.13
C PHE A 47 -2.22 -8.85 10.48
N ILE A 48 -2.59 -7.57 10.47
CA ILE A 48 -2.72 -6.77 11.69
C ILE A 48 -3.88 -7.26 12.57
N LEU A 49 -4.99 -7.73 11.97
CA LEU A 49 -6.10 -8.32 12.73
C LEU A 49 -5.72 -9.61 13.47
N ALA A 50 -4.70 -10.34 12.98
CA ALA A 50 -4.19 -11.56 13.58
C ALA A 50 -2.92 -11.33 14.43
N TYR A 51 -2.42 -10.10 14.49
CA TYR A 51 -1.17 -9.77 15.16
C TYR A 51 -1.44 -9.15 16.54
N ASP A 52 -0.97 -9.81 17.59
CA ASP A 52 -0.93 -9.22 18.92
C ASP A 52 0.29 -8.30 19.05
N PHE A 53 0.05 -7.00 19.23
CA PHE A 53 1.10 -6.03 19.48
C PHE A 53 1.82 -6.33 20.80
N HIS A 54 3.15 -6.20 20.78
CA HIS A 54 3.96 -6.49 21.96
C HIS A 54 3.73 -5.47 23.09
N ASN A 55 3.51 -4.21 22.73
CA ASN A 55 3.23 -3.12 23.65
C ASN A 55 2.53 -1.95 22.94
N GLU A 56 2.06 -0.98 23.71
CA GLU A 56 1.40 0.22 23.21
C GLU A 56 2.31 1.03 22.26
N GLU A 57 3.63 1.07 22.50
CA GLU A 57 4.57 1.79 21.64
C GLU A 57 4.64 1.18 20.23
N GLU A 58 4.62 -0.15 20.10
CA GLU A 58 4.59 -0.85 18.81
C GLU A 58 3.29 -0.56 18.06
N GLU A 59 2.16 -0.54 18.78
CA GLU A 59 0.85 -0.21 18.21
C GLU A 59 0.82 1.26 17.73
N ILE A 60 1.29 2.20 18.55
CA ILE A 60 1.41 3.61 18.19
C ILE A 60 2.31 3.78 16.96
N LEU A 61 3.47 3.12 16.93
CA LEU A 61 4.38 3.15 15.78
C LEU A 61 3.68 2.65 14.51
N PHE A 62 2.91 1.56 14.62
CA PHE A 62 2.16 1.05 13.48
C PHE A 62 1.15 2.07 12.95
N PHE A 63 0.29 2.60 13.82
CA PHE A 63 -0.81 3.46 13.39
C PHE A 63 -0.37 4.87 13.01
N LYS A 64 0.65 5.44 13.66
CA LYS A 64 1.13 6.80 13.39
C LYS A 64 2.17 6.89 12.27
N GLU A 65 3.00 5.87 12.10
CA GLU A 65 4.12 5.94 11.14
C GLU A 65 3.98 4.94 10.01
N ILE A 66 3.87 3.64 10.33
CA ILE A 66 4.00 2.58 9.33
C ILE A 66 2.78 2.53 8.39
N LYS A 67 1.58 2.54 8.95
CA LYS A 67 0.33 2.49 8.16
C LYS A 67 0.22 3.69 7.22
N PRO A 68 0.39 4.96 7.65
CA PRO A 68 0.37 6.11 6.73
C PRO A 68 1.39 6.02 5.59
N ARG A 69 2.63 5.59 5.88
CA ARG A 69 3.70 5.44 4.87
C ARG A 69 3.45 4.35 3.85
N LEU A 70 2.63 3.35 4.18
CA LEU A 70 2.14 2.35 3.23
C LEU A 70 0.94 2.92 2.43
N CYS A 71 0.03 3.66 3.07
CA CYS A 71 -1.25 4.10 2.50
C CYS A 71 -1.18 5.27 1.53
N PHE A 72 -0.18 6.16 1.64
CA PHE A 72 -0.23 7.44 0.93
C PHE A 72 -0.33 7.28 -0.61
N ARG A 73 0.32 6.26 -1.19
CA ARG A 73 0.24 5.98 -2.64
C ARG A 73 -1.16 5.55 -3.07
N LEU A 74 -1.90 4.80 -2.25
CA LEU A 74 -3.27 4.39 -2.59
C LEU A 74 -4.18 5.61 -2.75
N ILE A 75 -4.06 6.58 -1.85
CA ILE A 75 -4.83 7.84 -1.91
C ILE A 75 -4.53 8.57 -3.22
N TYR A 76 -3.26 8.64 -3.61
CA TYR A 76 -2.83 9.28 -4.86
C TYR A 76 -3.47 8.65 -6.11
N TYR A 77 -3.37 7.32 -6.30
CA TYR A 77 -3.94 6.68 -7.48
C TYR A 77 -5.48 6.62 -7.45
N GLN A 78 -6.11 6.48 -6.28
CA GLN A 78 -7.57 6.51 -6.18
C GLN A 78 -8.15 7.87 -6.59
N ILE A 79 -7.50 8.97 -6.22
CA ILE A 79 -7.91 10.32 -6.64
C ILE A 79 -7.80 10.45 -8.17
N ILE A 80 -6.69 10.01 -8.77
CA ILE A 80 -6.49 10.08 -10.24
C ILE A 80 -7.55 9.25 -10.96
N THR A 81 -7.82 8.03 -10.49
CA THR A 81 -8.81 7.16 -11.13
C THR A 81 -10.24 7.71 -10.98
N ASN A 82 -10.54 8.44 -9.90
CA ASN A 82 -11.87 9.06 -9.68
C ASN A 82 -12.08 10.38 -10.46
N ILE A 83 -11.01 11.10 -10.78
CA ILE A 83 -11.08 12.35 -11.58
C ILE A 83 -11.16 12.06 -13.09
N VAL A 84 -10.51 10.98 -13.54
CA VAL A 84 -10.33 10.67 -14.97
C VAL A 84 -11.39 9.70 -15.52
N CYS A 85 -12.21 9.08 -14.66
CA CYS A 85 -13.40 8.31 -15.03
C CYS A 85 -14.67 9.06 -14.64
#